data_AF-A0A9Q0QIY3-F1
#
_entry.id   AF-A0A9Q0QIY3-F1
#
_cell.length_a   1.000
_cell.length_b   1.000
_cell.length_c   1.000
_cell.angle_alpha   90.00
_cell.angle_beta   90.00
_cell.angle_gamma   90.00
#
_symmetry.space_group_name_H-M   'P 1'
#
loop_
_entity.id
_entity.type
_entity.pdbx_description
1 polymer ?
#
loop_
_entity_poly.entity_id
_entity_poly.type
_entity_poly.pdbx_seq_one_letter_code
_entity_poly.pdbx_strand_id
1 'polypeptide(L)'
;MFPKESESKNEVESSGRNSFAASRNTIEDMELETRALTEPLPTNQQAYKNHSLYAIEKWLTKCQILHPKGPILGFCSGHPVYPRACVQTLRTKERWLREGLQVKAKEFPAKVVKQSGKLKKVQFSEDNDYDETDSKGNNELYGTWQLEPLQLPHAVNGIVPKNERGSS
;
A
#
# COMPACT_ATOMS: atom_id res chain seq x y z
N MET A 1 -5.82 66.38 -53.25
CA MET A 1 -4.78 65.59 -53.95
C MET A 1 -4.56 64.34 -53.09
N PHE A 2 -5.13 63.20 -53.52
CA PHE A 2 -4.81 61.85 -53.00
C PHE A 2 -3.83 61.19 -54.00
N PRO A 3 -3.23 59.99 -53.77
CA PRO A 3 -2.95 59.21 -52.54
C PRO A 3 -1.49 58.63 -52.54
N LYS A 4 -1.15 57.78 -51.53
CA LYS A 4 -0.52 56.42 -51.61
C LYS A 4 -0.12 56.02 -50.18
N GLU A 5 -0.94 55.27 -49.45
CA GLU A 5 -1.07 53.80 -49.44
C GLU A 5 0.19 53.07 -48.94
N SER A 6 0.05 52.41 -47.79
CA SER A 6 0.68 51.11 -47.52
C SER A 6 -0.17 50.40 -46.47
N GLU A 7 -1.00 49.50 -47.00
CA GLU A 7 -1.77 48.48 -46.31
C GLU A 7 -0.83 47.35 -45.83
N SER A 8 -1.08 46.81 -44.63
CA SER A 8 -1.09 45.37 -44.41
C SER A 8 -1.59 44.97 -43.02
N LYS A 9 -2.81 44.42 -43.06
CA LYS A 9 -3.23 43.13 -42.50
C LYS A 9 -3.52 43.01 -40.99
N ASN A 10 -4.83 43.00 -40.75
CA ASN A 10 -5.56 42.30 -39.71
C ASN A 10 -4.97 40.93 -39.35
N GLU A 11 -5.00 40.58 -38.07
CA GLU A 11 -5.58 39.31 -37.62
C GLU A 11 -6.16 39.49 -36.21
N VAL A 12 -7.49 39.44 -36.14
CA VAL A 12 -8.28 39.40 -34.91
C VAL A 12 -8.42 37.92 -34.55
N GLU A 13 -7.62 37.43 -33.61
CA GLU A 13 -7.90 36.13 -32.99
C GLU A 13 -8.76 36.32 -31.73
N SER A 14 -10.05 36.12 -31.96
CA SER A 14 -11.06 35.81 -30.95
C SER A 14 -10.66 34.56 -30.17
N SER A 15 -10.38 34.71 -28.87
CA SER A 15 -10.40 33.58 -27.94
C SER A 15 -11.12 33.95 -26.64
N GLY A 16 -12.31 34.52 -26.80
CA GLY A 16 -13.31 34.62 -25.74
C GLY A 16 -14.21 33.39 -25.75
N ARG A 17 -13.70 32.25 -25.24
CA ARG A 17 -14.48 31.04 -24.88
C ARG A 17 -13.47 29.99 -24.42
N ASN A 18 -13.20 29.92 -23.11
CA ASN A 18 -12.83 28.69 -22.38
C ASN A 18 -12.42 28.95 -20.92
N SER A 19 -12.39 30.20 -20.45
CA SER A 19 -12.12 30.53 -19.03
C SER A 19 -13.25 30.15 -18.06
N PHE A 20 -14.47 29.87 -18.54
CA PHE A 20 -15.61 29.51 -17.69
C PHE A 20 -15.75 27.99 -17.43
N ALA A 21 -15.11 27.14 -18.23
CA ALA A 21 -15.16 25.68 -18.06
C ALA A 21 -14.20 25.19 -16.97
N ALA A 22 -13.04 25.85 -16.82
CA ALA A 22 -12.06 25.53 -15.78
C ALA A 22 -12.59 25.83 -14.37
N SER A 23 -13.37 26.90 -14.21
CA SER A 23 -13.91 27.32 -12.90
C SER A 23 -15.10 26.49 -12.42
N ARG A 24 -15.82 25.82 -13.34
CA ARG A 24 -16.95 24.95 -12.97
C ARG A 24 -16.47 23.58 -12.49
N ASN A 25 -15.42 23.04 -13.12
CA ASN A 25 -14.83 21.76 -12.72
C ASN A 25 -14.24 21.81 -11.30
N THR A 26 -13.63 22.94 -10.91
CA THR A 26 -13.02 23.09 -9.58
C THR A 26 -14.02 23.13 -8.43
N ILE A 27 -15.21 23.67 -8.65
CA ILE A 27 -16.25 23.75 -7.61
C ILE A 27 -16.92 22.39 -7.44
N GLU A 28 -17.21 21.70 -8.55
CA GLU A 28 -17.78 20.36 -8.53
C GLU A 28 -16.81 19.34 -7.90
N ASP A 29 -15.51 19.42 -8.19
CA ASP A 29 -14.48 18.63 -7.49
C ASP A 29 -14.45 18.94 -5.98
N MET A 30 -14.47 20.22 -5.58
CA MET A 30 -14.52 20.61 -4.16
C MET A 30 -15.78 20.12 -3.43
N GLU A 31 -16.94 20.17 -4.07
CA GLU A 31 -18.19 19.65 -3.52
C GLU A 31 -18.19 18.12 -3.39
N LEU A 32 -17.56 17.40 -4.33
CA LEU A 32 -17.43 15.94 -4.26
C LEU A 32 -16.46 15.54 -3.14
N GLU A 33 -15.35 16.25 -3.01
CA GLU A 33 -14.33 16.02 -1.99
C GLU A 33 -14.86 16.31 -0.58
N THR A 34 -15.68 17.34 -0.41
CA THR A 34 -16.34 17.66 0.87
C THR A 34 -17.42 16.65 1.25
N ARG A 35 -18.22 16.14 0.31
CA ARG A 35 -19.23 15.10 0.58
C ARG A 35 -18.59 13.77 1.00
N ALA A 36 -17.44 13.42 0.42
CA ALA A 36 -16.70 12.20 0.76
C ALA A 36 -16.14 12.23 2.21
N LEU A 37 -15.89 13.42 2.77
CA LEU A 37 -15.37 13.59 4.13
C LEU A 37 -16.45 13.45 5.22
N THR A 38 -17.73 13.56 4.87
CA THR A 38 -18.85 13.59 5.83
C THR A 38 -19.77 12.38 5.76
N GLU A 39 -19.40 11.31 5.06
CA GLU A 39 -20.23 10.11 5.03
C GLU A 39 -20.35 9.53 6.45
N PRO A 40 -21.58 9.28 6.94
CA PRO A 40 -21.78 8.72 8.26
C PRO A 40 -21.14 7.34 8.33
N LEU A 41 -20.54 7.02 9.48
CA LEU A 41 -19.95 5.71 9.71
C LEU A 41 -20.95 4.60 9.39
N PRO A 42 -20.56 3.57 8.62
CA PRO A 42 -21.45 2.45 8.33
C PRO A 42 -22.03 1.86 9.60
N THR A 43 -23.34 1.64 9.62
CA THR A 43 -24.05 1.02 10.77
C THR A 43 -23.83 -0.49 10.81
N ASN A 44 -23.54 -1.12 9.67
CA ASN A 44 -23.28 -2.55 9.57
C ASN A 44 -21.79 -2.85 9.79
N GLN A 45 -21.48 -3.57 10.86
CA GLN A 45 -20.13 -4.05 11.18
C GLN A 45 -19.45 -4.79 10.02
N GLN A 46 -20.19 -5.53 9.18
CA GLN A 46 -19.61 -6.29 8.07
C GLN A 46 -19.10 -5.39 6.92
N ALA A 47 -19.66 -4.18 6.78
CA ALA A 47 -19.22 -3.23 5.75
C ALA A 47 -17.74 -2.86 5.93
N TYR A 48 -17.25 -2.81 7.17
CA TYR A 48 -15.86 -2.48 7.51
C TYR A 48 -14.81 -3.50 7.07
N LYS A 49 -15.20 -4.71 6.62
CA LYS A 49 -14.26 -5.71 6.11
C LYS A 49 -13.58 -5.24 4.81
N ASN A 50 -14.38 -4.66 3.91
CA ASN A 50 -13.97 -4.23 2.58
C ASN A 50 -14.08 -2.72 2.38
N HIS A 51 -14.23 -1.95 3.47
CA HIS A 51 -14.35 -0.51 3.41
C HIS A 51 -12.99 0.14 3.09
N SER A 52 -12.98 1.09 2.17
CA SER A 52 -11.77 1.79 1.70
C SER A 52 -11.21 2.75 2.75
N LEU A 53 -12.07 3.52 3.42
CA LEU A 53 -11.68 4.56 4.39
C LEU A 53 -11.57 4.09 5.84
N TYR A 54 -12.36 3.10 6.26
CA TYR A 54 -12.53 2.76 7.68
C TYR A 54 -12.24 1.29 7.97
N ALA A 55 -11.78 1.00 9.18
CA ALA A 55 -11.52 -0.34 9.64
C ALA A 55 -11.87 -0.51 11.11
N ILE A 56 -12.27 -1.73 11.47
CA ILE A 56 -12.47 -2.15 12.84
C ILE A 56 -11.49 -3.28 13.13
N GLU A 57 -10.80 -3.21 14.27
CA GLU A 57 -9.77 -4.16 14.69
C GLU A 57 -10.25 -5.63 14.64
N LYS A 58 -11.48 -5.89 15.08
CA LYS A 58 -12.13 -7.21 15.07
C LYS A 58 -12.22 -7.84 13.67
N TRP A 59 -12.31 -7.03 12.63
CA TRP A 59 -12.45 -7.47 11.24
C TRP A 59 -11.13 -7.50 10.48
N LEU A 60 -10.02 -7.18 11.14
CA LEU A 60 -8.69 -7.30 10.53
C LEU A 60 -8.30 -8.77 10.36
N THR A 61 -7.61 -9.04 9.26
CA THR A 61 -7.08 -10.39 9.01
C THR A 61 -5.96 -10.71 10.00
N LYS A 62 -5.68 -11.99 10.24
CA LYS A 62 -4.57 -12.43 11.11
C LYS A 62 -3.21 -11.80 10.75
N CYS A 63 -2.98 -11.49 9.47
CA CYS A 63 -1.78 -10.83 8.96
C CYS A 63 -1.90 -9.30 8.86
N GLN A 64 -2.84 -8.67 9.58
CA GLN A 64 -3.00 -7.23 9.63
C GLN A 64 -3.00 -6.75 11.08
N ILE A 65 -2.56 -5.50 11.28
CA ILE A 65 -2.62 -4.79 12.55
C ILE A 65 -2.90 -3.30 12.33
N LEU A 66 -3.23 -2.59 13.40
CA LEU A 66 -3.27 -1.13 13.43
C LEU A 66 -1.92 -0.57 13.88
N HIS A 67 -1.23 0.14 13.00
CA HIS A 67 0.04 0.80 13.32
C HIS A 67 0.26 2.07 12.49
N PRO A 68 0.48 3.24 13.13
CA PRO A 68 0.31 3.49 14.57
C PRO A 68 -1.15 3.31 14.99
N LYS A 69 -1.41 3.21 16.30
CA LYS A 69 -2.79 3.26 16.81
C LYS A 69 -3.31 4.68 16.58
N GLY A 70 -3.99 4.88 15.45
CA GLY A 70 -4.52 6.16 15.02
C GLY A 70 -5.68 6.65 15.89
N PRO A 71 -6.21 7.86 15.61
CA PRO A 71 -7.36 8.38 16.31
C PRO A 71 -8.59 7.48 16.09
N ILE A 72 -9.39 7.33 17.13
CA ILE A 72 -10.69 6.66 17.04
C ILE A 72 -11.65 7.64 16.38
N LEU A 73 -12.16 7.29 15.20
CA LEU A 73 -13.11 8.12 14.44
C LEU A 73 -14.55 7.99 14.95
N GLY A 74 -14.84 6.89 15.64
CA GLY A 74 -16.13 6.63 16.25
C GLY A 74 -16.26 5.19 16.70
N PHE A 75 -17.48 4.77 16.98
CA PHE A 75 -17.79 3.41 17.44
C PHE A 75 -18.90 2.80 16.61
N CYS A 76 -18.69 1.56 16.16
CA CYS A 76 -19.71 0.77 15.49
C CYS A 76 -20.02 -0.45 16.35
N SER A 77 -21.24 -0.51 16.91
CA SER A 77 -21.68 -1.58 17.81
C SER A 77 -20.71 -1.86 18.97
N GLY A 78 -20.12 -0.80 19.56
CA GLY A 78 -19.15 -0.91 20.66
C GLY A 78 -17.71 -1.23 20.25
N HIS A 79 -17.42 -1.36 18.96
CA HIS A 79 -16.05 -1.51 18.46
C HIS A 79 -15.49 -0.17 17.94
N PRO A 80 -14.26 0.23 18.33
CA PRO A 80 -13.64 1.44 17.83
C PRO A 80 -13.36 1.33 16.33
N VAL A 81 -13.71 2.40 15.61
CA VAL A 81 -13.45 2.57 14.19
C VAL A 81 -12.20 3.41 14.01
N TYR A 82 -11.29 2.92 13.18
CA TYR A 82 -10.03 3.57 12.84
C TYR A 82 -9.97 3.89 11.34
N PRO A 83 -9.16 4.88 10.93
CA PRO A 83 -8.83 5.06 9.53
C PRO A 83 -8.18 3.80 8.96
N ARG A 84 -8.57 3.40 7.74
CA ARG A 84 -7.96 2.27 7.03
C ARG A 84 -6.49 2.51 6.74
N ALA A 85 -6.06 3.77 6.63
CA ALA A 85 -4.66 4.16 6.51
C ALA A 85 -3.78 3.69 7.68
N CYS A 86 -4.36 3.44 8.86
CA CYS A 86 -3.62 2.87 9.99
C CYS A 86 -3.51 1.34 9.91
N VAL A 87 -4.23 0.68 9.00
CA VAL A 87 -4.18 -0.78 8.85
C VAL A 87 -2.98 -1.14 8.03
N GLN A 88 -2.03 -1.82 8.67
CA GLN A 88 -0.85 -2.29 8.02
C GLN A 88 -0.90 -3.79 7.77
N THR A 89 -0.44 -4.17 6.59
CA THR A 89 -0.29 -5.57 6.21
C THR A 89 1.06 -6.08 6.69
N LEU A 90 1.03 -7.23 7.37
CA LEU A 90 2.20 -7.92 7.85
C LEU A 90 2.51 -9.13 6.98
N ARG A 91 3.80 -9.36 6.73
CA ARG A 91 4.30 -10.52 5.98
C ARG A 91 5.49 -11.14 6.70
N THR A 92 5.83 -12.38 6.34
CA THR A 92 7.02 -13.06 6.86
C THR A 92 8.29 -12.41 6.30
N LYS A 93 9.44 -12.59 6.97
CA LYS A 93 10.74 -12.10 6.48
C LYS A 93 11.00 -12.54 5.04
N GLU A 94 10.76 -13.80 4.76
CA GLU A 94 10.93 -14.39 3.42
C GLU A 94 10.09 -13.68 2.35
N ARG A 95 8.82 -13.32 2.66
CA ARG A 95 7.98 -12.60 1.72
C ARG A 95 8.50 -11.20 1.43
N TRP A 96 9.00 -10.50 2.45
CA TRP A 96 9.63 -9.19 2.28
C TRP A 96 10.92 -9.27 1.48
N LEU A 97 11.74 -10.30 1.68
CA LEU A 97 12.98 -10.51 0.92
C LEU A 97 12.69 -10.65 -0.58
N ARG A 98 11.62 -11.37 -0.95
CA ARG A 98 11.17 -11.47 -2.35
C ARG A 98 10.71 -10.12 -2.93
N GLU A 99 10.29 -9.18 -2.09
CA GLU A 99 9.93 -7.80 -2.47
C GLU A 99 11.14 -6.85 -2.43
N GLY A 100 12.36 -7.36 -2.19
CA GLY A 100 13.56 -6.53 -2.10
C GLY A 100 13.64 -5.71 -0.82
N LEU A 101 12.96 -6.15 0.24
CA LEU A 101 12.96 -5.52 1.56
C LEU A 101 13.50 -6.50 2.60
N GLN A 102 14.32 -6.01 3.53
CA GLN A 102 14.78 -6.80 4.67
C GLN A 102 14.31 -6.17 5.98
N VAL A 103 14.15 -6.99 7.02
CA VAL A 103 13.87 -6.47 8.37
C VAL A 103 15.10 -5.77 8.91
N LYS A 104 14.93 -4.56 9.45
CA LYS A 104 16.02 -3.81 10.08
C LYS A 104 16.66 -4.62 11.20
N ALA A 105 17.98 -4.48 11.34
CA ALA A 105 18.70 -5.11 12.44
C ALA A 105 18.09 -4.68 13.79
N LYS A 106 17.86 -5.66 14.69
CA LYS A 106 17.29 -5.51 16.05
C LYS A 106 15.78 -5.24 16.13
N GLU A 107 15.01 -5.37 15.04
CA GLU A 107 13.55 -5.30 15.09
C GLU A 107 12.92 -6.63 15.53
N PHE A 108 11.92 -6.55 16.41
CA PHE A 108 11.12 -7.69 16.86
C PHE A 108 9.88 -7.89 15.98
N PRO A 109 9.34 -9.10 15.82
CA PRO A 109 8.13 -9.31 15.03
C PRO A 109 6.95 -8.52 15.59
N ALA A 110 6.28 -7.73 14.75
CA ALA A 110 5.08 -6.98 15.14
C ALA A 110 3.92 -7.91 15.54
N LYS A 111 3.86 -9.12 14.97
CA LYS A 111 2.87 -10.13 15.33
C LYS A 111 3.40 -11.54 15.09
N VAL A 112 3.14 -12.44 16.03
CA VAL A 112 3.48 -13.86 15.90
C VAL A 112 2.18 -14.66 15.79
N VAL A 113 2.02 -15.42 14.71
CA VAL A 113 0.78 -16.15 14.40
C VAL A 113 1.04 -17.64 14.32
N LYS A 114 0.30 -18.45 15.07
CA LYS A 114 0.44 -19.91 15.03
C LYS A 114 0.15 -20.46 13.62
N GLN A 115 1.09 -21.25 13.08
CA GLN A 115 0.89 -22.02 11.87
C GLN A 115 -0.15 -23.10 12.17
N SER A 116 -1.34 -22.99 11.58
CA SER A 116 -2.33 -24.06 11.61
C SER A 116 -1.88 -25.14 10.62
N GLY A 117 -1.20 -26.17 11.12
CA GLY A 117 -0.69 -27.30 10.34
C GLY A 117 -1.78 -28.17 9.71
N LYS A 118 -2.54 -27.64 8.75
CA LYS A 118 -3.32 -28.46 7.83
C LYS A 118 -2.35 -29.06 6.82
N LEU A 119 -1.68 -30.12 7.25
CA LEU A 119 -0.95 -31.06 6.39
C LEU A 119 -1.91 -31.57 5.31
N LYS A 120 -1.97 -30.90 4.16
CA LYS A 120 -2.43 -31.56 2.93
C LYS A 120 -1.26 -32.39 2.46
N LYS A 121 -1.28 -33.68 2.81
CA LYS A 121 -0.48 -34.72 2.19
C LYS A 121 -0.82 -34.75 0.70
N VAL A 122 -0.05 -34.03 -0.10
CA VAL A 122 0.05 -34.24 -1.55
C VAL A 122 1.55 -34.37 -1.82
N GLN A 123 1.96 -35.60 -2.09
CA GLN A 123 3.27 -35.96 -2.66
C GLN A 123 3.46 -35.25 -4.01
N PHE A 124 4.71 -35.20 -4.50
CA PHE A 124 5.31 -34.38 -5.57
C PHE A 124 5.96 -33.11 -5.01
N SER A 125 7.28 -32.91 -5.06
CA SER A 125 8.36 -33.55 -5.82
C SER A 125 9.71 -33.23 -5.15
N GLU A 126 10.72 -34.03 -5.48
CA GLU A 126 12.11 -33.96 -5.02
C GLU A 126 12.80 -32.60 -5.15
N ASP A 127 13.85 -32.48 -4.33
CA ASP A 127 14.96 -31.54 -4.34
C ASP A 127 14.71 -30.14 -3.74
N ASN A 128 15.26 -29.93 -2.54
CA ASN A 128 15.89 -28.71 -2.00
C ASN A 128 16.17 -28.97 -0.50
N ASP A 129 17.26 -29.70 -0.26
CA ASP A 129 17.97 -29.77 1.01
C ASP A 129 18.51 -28.38 1.35
N TYR A 130 17.98 -27.72 2.41
CA TYR A 130 18.63 -26.68 3.27
C TYR A 130 17.68 -25.59 3.86
N ASP A 131 16.80 -25.94 4.79
CA ASP A 131 16.44 -25.01 5.88
C ASP A 131 15.88 -25.77 7.09
N GLU A 132 16.78 -26.26 7.93
CA GLU A 132 16.47 -26.64 9.31
C GLU A 132 16.31 -25.36 10.14
N THR A 133 15.23 -24.63 9.92
CA THR A 133 14.74 -23.62 10.86
C THR A 133 13.40 -24.10 11.42
N ASP A 134 13.48 -24.92 12.47
CA ASP A 134 12.44 -25.20 13.46
C ASP A 134 10.99 -25.23 12.95
N SER A 135 10.66 -26.34 12.29
CA SER A 135 9.30 -26.78 12.01
C SER A 135 8.53 -27.11 13.30
N LYS A 136 8.17 -26.11 14.12
CA LYS A 136 7.04 -26.17 15.07
C LYS A 136 6.52 -24.80 15.52
N GLY A 137 5.87 -24.10 14.59
CA GLY A 137 4.47 -23.73 14.85
C GLY A 137 4.08 -22.27 14.87
N ASN A 138 4.95 -21.28 14.69
CA ASN A 138 4.56 -19.87 14.61
C ASN A 138 5.20 -19.15 13.42
N ASN A 139 4.44 -18.31 12.72
CA ASN A 139 4.91 -17.36 11.70
C ASN A 139 5.16 -16.02 12.37
N GLU A 140 6.40 -15.55 12.31
CA GLU A 140 6.77 -14.18 12.65
C GLU A 140 6.39 -13.24 11.50
N LEU A 141 5.59 -12.22 11.79
CA LEU A 141 5.11 -11.26 10.82
C LEU A 141 5.64 -9.86 11.13
N TYR A 142 6.10 -9.19 10.08
CA TYR A 142 6.72 -7.88 10.09
C TYR A 142 5.94 -6.93 9.20
N GLY A 143 5.87 -5.67 9.60
CA GLY A 143 5.25 -4.61 8.81
C GLY A 143 6.26 -3.71 8.13
N THR A 144 5.81 -2.92 7.16
CA THR A 144 6.67 -2.09 6.30
C THR A 144 7.56 -1.10 7.07
N TRP A 145 7.11 -0.58 8.21
CA TRP A 145 7.89 0.36 9.04
C TRP A 145 9.15 -0.26 9.67
N GLN A 146 9.16 -1.59 9.82
CA GLN A 146 10.26 -2.37 10.39
C GLN A 146 11.29 -2.77 9.33
N LEU A 147 11.06 -2.42 8.07
CA LEU A 147 11.87 -2.87 6.94
C LEU A 147 12.78 -1.76 6.44
N GLU A 148 13.83 -2.18 5.75
CA GLU A 148 14.74 -1.35 4.99
C GLU A 148 14.96 -1.98 3.60
N PRO A 149 15.35 -1.19 2.58
CA PRO A 149 15.69 -1.72 1.27
C PRO A 149 16.82 -2.75 1.36
N LEU A 150 16.60 -3.94 0.78
CA LEU A 150 17.60 -4.99 0.71
C LEU A 150 18.82 -4.46 -0.06
N GLN A 151 19.94 -4.33 0.62
CA GLN A 151 21.20 -3.92 0.01
C GLN A 151 21.79 -5.12 -0.72
N LEU A 152 21.56 -5.20 -2.02
CA LEU A 152 22.28 -6.15 -2.86
C LEU A 152 23.74 -5.69 -2.97
N PRO A 153 24.71 -6.62 -2.92
CA PRO A 153 26.10 -6.25 -3.09
C PRO A 153 26.29 -5.64 -4.48
N HIS A 154 26.99 -4.50 -4.54
CA HIS A 154 27.27 -3.82 -5.80
C HIS A 154 28.11 -4.75 -6.69
N ALA A 155 27.70 -4.91 -7.95
CA ALA A 155 28.43 -5.73 -8.91
C ALA A 155 29.78 -5.06 -9.22
N VAL A 156 30.83 -5.49 -8.54
CA VAL A 156 32.19 -5.04 -8.86
C VAL A 156 32.65 -5.83 -10.08
N ASN A 157 32.99 -5.12 -11.17
CA ASN A 157 33.51 -5.69 -12.43
C ASN A 157 32.55 -6.61 -13.21
N GLY A 158 31.24 -6.36 -13.19
CA GLY A 158 30.27 -7.12 -13.99
C GLY A 158 30.04 -8.56 -13.50
N ILE A 159 30.61 -8.93 -12.36
CA ILE A 159 30.42 -10.22 -11.70
C ILE A 159 29.45 -10.00 -10.55
N VAL A 160 28.26 -10.57 -10.64
CA VAL A 160 27.34 -10.69 -9.51
C VAL A 160 28.00 -11.63 -8.49
N PRO A 161 28.22 -11.22 -7.23
CA PRO A 161 28.75 -12.10 -6.20
C PRO A 161 27.85 -13.32 -6.07
N LYS A 162 28.34 -14.47 -6.51
CA LYS A 162 27.63 -15.74 -6.40
C LYS A 162 27.48 -16.05 -4.92
N ASN A 163 26.24 -16.18 -4.45
CA ASN A 163 25.97 -16.75 -3.15
C ASN A 163 26.43 -18.22 -3.12
N GLU A 164 26.73 -18.72 -1.93
CA GLU A 164 27.31 -20.05 -1.68
C GLU A 164 26.37 -21.21 -2.06
N ARG A 165 25.12 -20.90 -2.43
CA ARG A 165 24.18 -21.84 -3.06
C ARG A 165 24.24 -21.66 -4.56
N GLY A 166 25.10 -22.45 -5.18
CA GLY A 166 25.37 -22.47 -6.61
C GLY A 166 24.10 -22.41 -7.45
N SER A 167 23.81 -21.21 -7.96
CA SER A 167 22.97 -21.04 -9.14
C SER A 167 23.94 -21.02 -10.31
N SER A 168 24.05 -22.17 -10.98
CA SER A 168 24.79 -22.32 -12.24
C SER A 168 23.93 -21.86 -13.40
#